data_AF-A0A662JKQ4-F1
#
_entry.id   AF-A0A662JKQ4-F1
#
_cell.length_a   1.000
_cell.length_b   1.000
_cell.length_c   1.000
_cell.angle_alpha   90.00
_cell.angle_beta   90.00
_cell.angle_gamma   90.00
#
_symmetry.space_group_name_H-M   'P 1'
#
loop_
_entity.id
_entity.type
_entity.pdbx_description
1 polymer ?
#
loop_
_entity_poly.entity_id
_entity_poly.type
_entity_poly.pdbx_seq_one_letter_code
_entity_poly.pdbx_strand_id
1 'polypeptide(L)'
;YDAKVGEVDQPLLKVMDVRIARNYYGRQRESFEVDLHIPVLGEKPFRGIFIRAPAIESVGSGVEVLATYEGLPVLVKQGLMLAATFHPELTGDTRIHEYFLSLAKKS
;
A
#
# COMPACT_ATOMS: atom_id res chain seq x y z
N TYR A 1 1.38 5.08 16.23
CA TYR A 1 0.75 4.11 17.14
C TYR A 1 0.46 2.87 16.34
N ASP A 2 1.10 1.76 16.70
CA ASP A 2 0.96 0.45 16.07
C ASP A 2 0.03 -0.37 16.98
N ALA A 3 -1.22 -0.57 16.56
CA ALA A 3 -2.30 -0.86 17.51
C ALA A 3 -2.47 -2.35 17.89
N LYS A 4 -1.66 -3.29 17.36
CA LYS A 4 -1.95 -4.73 17.55
C LYS A 4 -0.79 -5.69 17.82
N VAL A 5 0.45 -5.23 17.88
CA VAL A 5 1.57 -6.05 18.39
C VAL A 5 2.41 -5.13 19.27
N GLY A 6 2.79 -5.60 20.46
CA GLY A 6 3.54 -4.81 21.44
C GLY A 6 4.76 -4.10 20.86
N GLU A 7 5.31 -3.13 21.61
CA GLU A 7 6.46 -2.31 21.18
C GLU A 7 7.51 -3.17 20.48
N VAL A 8 7.59 -3.00 19.17
CA VAL A 8 8.72 -3.46 18.38
C VAL A 8 9.77 -2.38 18.47
N ASP A 9 10.97 -2.73 18.92
CA ASP A 9 12.14 -1.84 19.04
C ASP A 9 12.67 -1.32 17.68
N GLN A 10 11.87 -1.48 16.61
CA GLN A 10 12.20 -1.03 15.27
C GLN A 10 11.79 0.44 15.12
N PRO A 11 12.76 1.37 15.02
CA PRO A 11 12.45 2.78 14.80
C PRO A 11 11.76 2.97 13.44
N LEU A 12 10.65 3.71 13.45
CA LEU A 12 9.96 4.14 12.23
C LEU A 12 10.54 5.46 11.73
N LEU A 13 10.67 5.61 10.42
CA LEU A 13 11.05 6.89 9.79
C LEU A 13 10.00 7.99 10.04
N LYS A 14 8.72 7.63 10.17
CA LYS A 14 7.58 8.54 10.44
C LYS A 14 7.44 9.69 9.43
N VAL A 15 7.77 9.44 8.16
CA VAL A 15 7.74 10.45 7.09
C VAL A 15 6.42 10.54 6.32
N MET A 16 5.61 9.49 6.34
CA MET A 16 4.29 9.45 5.70
C MET A 16 3.18 9.51 6.75
N ASP A 17 2.16 10.34 6.52
CA ASP A 17 1.05 10.60 7.44
C ASP A 17 -0.04 9.53 7.32
N VAL A 18 0.30 8.31 7.75
CA VAL A 18 -0.59 7.14 7.73
C VAL A 18 -0.55 6.41 9.07
N ARG A 19 -1.68 5.78 9.42
CA ARG A 19 -1.75 4.82 10.53
C ARG A 19 -1.86 3.41 9.98
N ILE A 20 -1.03 2.52 10.50
CA ILE A 20 -0.91 1.14 10.05
C ILE A 20 -1.27 0.20 11.20
N ALA A 21 -2.06 -0.83 10.89
CA ALA A 21 -2.24 -2.01 11.72
C ALA A 21 -1.54 -3.21 11.06
N ARG A 22 -0.50 -3.74 11.72
CA ARG A 22 0.22 -4.92 11.23
C ARG A 22 -0.66 -6.18 11.26
N ASN A 23 -0.43 -7.10 10.32
CA ASN A 23 -1.04 -8.44 10.25
C ASN A 23 -2.58 -8.41 10.35
N TYR A 24 -3.22 -7.47 9.64
CA TYR A 24 -4.65 -7.22 9.78
C TYR A 24 -5.52 -8.37 9.25
N TYR A 25 -5.10 -9.03 8.17
CA TYR A 25 -5.91 -10.03 7.46
C TYR A 25 -5.95 -11.44 8.12
N GLY A 26 -5.28 -11.62 9.27
CA GLY A 26 -5.38 -12.83 10.12
C GLY A 26 -4.59 -14.06 9.64
N ARG A 27 -4.52 -15.10 10.50
CA ARG A 27 -3.67 -16.30 10.33
C ARG A 27 -4.11 -17.30 9.24
N GLN A 28 -5.38 -17.27 8.82
CA GLN A 28 -5.91 -18.22 7.82
C GLN A 28 -5.89 -17.67 6.37
N ARG A 29 -5.77 -16.35 6.20
CA ARG A 29 -5.69 -15.65 4.90
C ARG A 29 -4.37 -14.88 4.80
N GLU A 30 -3.27 -15.53 5.19
CA GLU A 30 -1.96 -14.87 5.22
C GLU A 30 -1.44 -14.53 3.83
N SER A 31 -1.91 -15.22 2.78
CA SER A 31 -1.59 -14.85 1.40
C SER A 31 -2.85 -14.89 0.55
N PHE A 32 -3.14 -13.81 -0.17
CA PHE A 32 -4.23 -13.77 -1.13
C PHE A 32 -3.92 -12.83 -2.28
N GLU A 33 -4.69 -12.97 -3.36
CA GLU A 33 -4.57 -12.17 -4.55
C GLU A 33 -5.91 -11.53 -4.89
N VAL A 34 -5.88 -10.27 -5.31
CA VAL A 34 -7.07 -9.54 -5.75
C VAL A 34 -6.74 -8.64 -6.93
N ASP A 35 -7.69 -8.49 -7.84
CA ASP A 35 -7.62 -7.47 -8.89
C ASP A 35 -8.02 -6.10 -8.33
N LEU A 36 -7.07 -5.18 -8.33
CA LEU A 36 -7.23 -3.81 -7.83
C LEU A 36 -7.51 -2.87 -9.00
N HIS A 37 -8.55 -2.05 -8.87
CA HIS A 37 -8.77 -0.95 -9.79
C HIS A 37 -7.92 0.25 -9.34
N ILE A 38 -6.97 0.66 -10.20
CA ILE A 38 -6.01 1.73 -9.90
C ILE A 38 -6.02 2.73 -11.07
N PRO A 39 -6.87 3.77 -11.03
CA PRO A 39 -7.10 4.65 -12.18
C PRO A 39 -5.83 5.27 -12.78
N VAL A 40 -4.84 5.59 -11.92
CA VAL A 40 -3.56 6.17 -12.36
C VAL A 40 -2.70 5.21 -13.20
N LEU A 41 -3.03 3.92 -13.23
CA LEU A 41 -2.36 2.89 -14.03
C LEU A 41 -3.15 2.48 -15.29
N GLY A 42 -4.25 3.18 -15.57
CA GLY A 42 -5.16 2.90 -16.68
C GLY A 42 -6.35 2.00 -16.29
N GLU A 43 -7.08 1.53 -17.31
CA GLU A 43 -8.37 0.83 -17.13
C GLU A 43 -8.22 -0.62 -16.65
N LYS A 44 -7.13 -1.30 -17.06
CA LYS A 44 -6.90 -2.71 -16.72
C LYS A 44 -6.62 -2.84 -15.21
N PRO A 45 -7.32 -3.74 -14.49
CA PRO A 45 -7.00 -4.02 -13.09
C PRO A 45 -5.54 -4.43 -12.91
N PHE A 46 -5.00 -4.17 -11.72
CA PHE A 46 -3.67 -4.59 -11.31
C PHE A 46 -3.79 -5.76 -10.32
N ARG A 47 -3.06 -6.85 -10.54
CA ARG A 47 -3.07 -8.01 -9.64
C ARG A 47 -2.29 -7.70 -8.37
N GLY A 48 -2.97 -7.41 -7.26
CA GLY A 48 -2.36 -7.19 -5.96
C GLY A 48 -2.11 -8.51 -5.23
N ILE A 49 -0.85 -8.82 -4.92
CA ILE A 49 -0.43 -10.00 -4.15
C ILE A 49 -0.17 -9.58 -2.70
N PHE A 50 -1.00 -10.01 -1.77
CA PHE A 50 -0.92 -9.65 -0.35
C PHE A 50 -0.31 -10.81 0.42
N ILE A 51 0.81 -10.59 1.12
CA ILE A 51 1.48 -11.61 1.97
C ILE A 51 1.69 -11.00 3.35
N ARG A 52 0.97 -11.54 4.33
CA ARG A 52 0.87 -11.04 5.72
C ARG A 52 0.72 -9.52 5.76
N ALA A 53 -0.13 -9.02 4.87
CA ALA A 53 -0.22 -7.60 4.59
C ALA A 53 -0.70 -6.82 5.83
N PRO A 54 -0.09 -5.65 6.11
CA PRO A 54 -0.67 -4.69 7.02
C PRO A 54 -1.92 -4.03 6.40
N ALA A 55 -2.73 -3.37 7.24
CA ALA A 55 -3.81 -2.50 6.78
C ALA A 55 -3.49 -1.03 7.09
N ILE A 56 -3.86 -0.13 6.19
CA ILE A 56 -3.86 1.31 6.45
C ILE A 56 -5.20 1.66 7.09
N GLU A 57 -5.19 2.02 8.38
CA GLU A 57 -6.41 2.34 9.13
C GLU A 57 -6.90 3.77 8.87
N SER A 58 -5.97 4.70 8.67
CA SER A 58 -6.30 6.09 8.37
C SER A 58 -5.18 6.78 7.61
N VAL A 59 -5.56 7.77 6.81
CA VAL A 59 -4.65 8.61 6.03
C VAL A 59 -4.83 10.09 6.41
N GLY A 60 -3.75 10.85 6.43
CA GLY A 60 -3.76 12.29 6.67
C GLY A 60 -4.21 13.11 5.46
N SER A 61 -4.35 14.43 5.63
CA SER A 61 -4.91 15.34 4.62
C SER A 61 -4.04 15.52 3.37
N GLY A 62 -2.75 15.17 3.43
CA GLY A 62 -1.82 15.23 2.30
C GLY A 62 -1.61 13.90 1.58
N VAL A 63 -2.36 12.87 1.96
CA VAL A 63 -2.22 11.51 1.42
C VAL A 63 -3.35 11.22 0.44
N GLU A 64 -2.98 10.88 -0.78
CA GLU A 64 -3.87 10.47 -1.85
C GLU A 64 -4.04 8.93 -1.81
N VAL A 65 -5.29 8.46 -1.76
CA VAL A 65 -5.60 7.02 -1.86
C VAL A 65 -5.77 6.66 -3.33
N LEU A 66 -4.86 5.86 -3.85
CA LEU A 66 -4.83 5.45 -5.26
C LEU A 66 -5.60 4.14 -5.51
N ALA A 67 -5.71 3.29 -4.49
CA ALA A 67 -6.47 2.04 -4.55
C ALA A 67 -6.97 1.63 -3.18
N THR A 68 -8.12 0.96 -3.16
CA THR A 68 -8.74 0.38 -1.95
C THR A 68 -9.13 -1.07 -2.16
N TYR A 69 -9.09 -1.87 -1.10
CA TYR A 69 -9.64 -3.22 -1.04
C TYR A 69 -10.46 -3.37 0.24
N GLU A 70 -11.71 -3.86 0.11
CA GLU A 70 -12.67 -3.98 1.24
C GLU A 70 -12.83 -2.69 2.06
N GLY A 71 -12.77 -1.53 1.40
CA GLY A 71 -12.90 -0.21 2.04
C GLY A 71 -11.63 0.30 2.73
N LEU A 72 -10.52 -0.45 2.69
CA LEU A 72 -9.23 -0.04 3.25
C LEU A 72 -8.27 0.42 2.16
N PRO A 73 -7.48 1.50 2.37
CA PRO A 73 -6.41 1.88 1.45
C PRO A 73 -5.34 0.79 1.33
N VAL A 74 -4.95 0.48 0.09
CA VAL A 74 -3.89 -0.50 -0.22
C VAL A 74 -2.78 0.05 -1.10
N LEU A 75 -3.00 1.19 -1.76
CA LEU A 75 -1.97 1.97 -2.44
C LEU A 75 -2.22 3.44 -2.13
N VAL A 76 -1.22 4.12 -1.58
CA VAL A 76 -1.30 5.53 -1.20
C VAL A 76 -0.08 6.31 -1.68
N LYS A 77 -0.26 7.61 -1.90
CA LYS A 77 0.78 8.53 -2.32
C LYS A 77 0.79 9.79 -1.46
N GLN A 78 1.97 10.25 -1.07
CA GLN A 78 2.16 11.55 -0.40
C GLN A 78 3.41 12.23 -0.96
N GLY A 79 3.21 13.29 -1.74
CA GLY A 79 4.29 13.92 -2.51
C GLY A 79 4.93 12.91 -3.47
N LEU A 80 6.23 12.64 -3.28
CA LEU A 80 7.01 11.67 -4.06
C LEU A 80 7.06 10.27 -3.41
N MET A 81 6.44 10.09 -2.25
CA MET A 81 6.40 8.79 -1.57
C MET A 81 5.20 7.99 -2.07
N LEU A 82 5.46 6.73 -2.40
CA LEU A 82 4.44 5.75 -2.78
C LEU A 82 4.53 4.58 -1.79
N ALA A 83 3.40 4.14 -1.24
CA ALA A 83 3.34 3.00 -0.33
C ALA A 83 2.20 2.05 -0.73
N ALA A 84 2.51 0.76 -0.78
CA ALA A 84 1.57 -0.32 -1.06
C ALA A 84 1.55 -1.32 0.10
N THR A 85 0.40 -1.93 0.38
CA THR A 85 0.27 -3.04 1.34
C THR A 85 0.36 -4.41 0.67
N PHE A 86 0.61 -4.44 -0.64
CA PHE A 86 0.80 -5.63 -1.47
C PHE A 86 2.16 -5.57 -2.18
N HIS A 87 2.50 -6.67 -2.83
CA HIS A 87 3.77 -6.90 -3.51
C HIS A 87 3.64 -6.78 -5.04
N PRO A 88 3.74 -5.56 -5.62
CA PRO A 88 3.71 -5.39 -7.07
C PRO A 88 4.87 -6.12 -7.78
N GLU A 89 6.00 -6.29 -7.10
CA GLU A 89 7.22 -6.96 -7.60
C GLU A 89 7.07 -8.46 -7.80
N LEU A 90 6.09 -9.09 -7.16
CA LEU A 90 5.78 -10.51 -7.33
C LEU A 90 4.87 -10.77 -8.54
N THR A 91 4.52 -9.72 -9.29
CA THR A 91 3.77 -9.80 -10.54
C THR A 91 4.70 -9.60 -11.73
N GLY A 92 4.24 -9.97 -12.93
CA GLY A 92 4.91 -9.57 -14.18
C GLY A 92 4.55 -8.16 -14.66
N ASP A 93 3.80 -7.38 -13.87
CA ASP A 93 3.23 -6.09 -14.28
C ASP A 93 4.05 -4.91 -13.72
N THR A 94 4.68 -4.16 -14.63
CA THR A 94 5.60 -3.06 -14.29
C THR A 94 4.92 -1.73 -14.04
N ARG A 95 3.59 -1.61 -14.23
CA ARG A 95 2.90 -0.30 -14.23
C ARG A 95 3.07 0.50 -12.94
N ILE A 96 3.11 -0.14 -11.77
CA ILE A 96 3.37 0.55 -10.49
C ILE A 96 4.80 1.09 -10.41
N HIS A 97 5.79 0.32 -10.88
CA HIS A 97 7.18 0.74 -10.91
C HIS A 97 7.39 1.89 -11.89
N GLU A 98 6.77 1.82 -13.08
CA GLU A 98 6.76 2.90 -14.06
C GLU A 98 6.10 4.17 -13.52
N TYR A 99 4.96 4.02 -12.83
CA TYR A 99 4.28 5.12 -12.15
C TYR A 99 5.21 5.79 -11.12
N PHE A 100 5.87 5.00 -10.27
CA PHE A 100 6.83 5.52 -9.30
C PHE A 100 7.98 6.30 -9.97
N LEU A 101 8.58 5.75 -11.02
CA LEU A 101 9.64 6.43 -11.77
C LEU A 101 9.15 7.74 -12.41
N SER A 102 7.88 7.79 -12.83
CA SER A 102 7.28 9.01 -13.37
C SER A 102 7.15 10.14 -12.35
N LEU A 103 7.02 9.82 -11.05
CA LEU A 103 6.98 10.81 -9.96
C LEU A 103 8.34 11.48 -9.81
N ALA A 104 9.42 10.70 -9.83
CA ALA A 104 10.78 11.21 -9.73
C ALA A 104 11.18 12.11 -10.91
N LYS A 105 10.71 11.79 -12.13
CA LYS A 105 10.98 12.60 -13.34
C LYS A 105 10.27 13.96 -13.35
N LYS A 106 9.22 14.13 -12.54
CA LYS A 106 8.44 15.38 -12.45
C LYS A 106 8.94 16.32 -11.35
N SER A 107 10.03 15.96 -10.67
CA SER A 107 10.61 16.70 -9.53
C SER A 107 11.74 17.62 -9.96
#